data_AF-A0AB34K4J8-F1
#
_entry.id   AF-A0AB34K4J8-F1
#
_cell.length_a   1.000
_cell.length_b   1.000
_cell.length_c   1.000
_cell.angle_alpha   90.00
_cell.angle_beta   90.00
_cell.angle_gamma   90.00
#
_symmetry.space_group_name_H-M   'P 1'
#
loop_
_entity.id
_entity.type
_entity.pdbx_description
1 polymer ?
#
loop_
_entity_poly.entity_id
_entity_poly.type
_entity_poly.pdbx_seq_one_letter_code
_entity_poly.pdbx_strand_id
1 'polypeptide(L)'
;MPLSLEELLAAQGDALADDIEIDFEKMRLWTKAQVSAYFESGGTQLPVATGTGSAIPAVRRAAQRPLRILCLHGGGSNKLVTQNQTGKIAHMLGDDARFDFLEGPRIFPDAEVDAQLKAAFGKGPYYGWYGVDYSDRTNRPYIEKLEDHSVVYTYHEVEKAIDKVSSYMSTHGPFDVLLGFSQGAIIITLLTAMRLKAAREHGGSPPDWLLNVRNIAA
;
A
#
# COMPACT_ATOMS: atom_id res chain seq x y z
N MET A 1 -18.80 32.93 4.98
CA MET A 1 -17.91 34.11 4.84
C MET A 1 -16.80 33.73 3.87
N PRO A 2 -16.37 34.65 2.99
CA PRO A 2 -15.19 34.43 2.15
C PRO A 2 -13.96 34.16 3.02
N LEU A 3 -13.06 33.29 2.56
CA LEU A 3 -11.81 33.00 3.27
C LEU A 3 -10.85 34.18 3.20
N SER A 4 -10.09 34.40 4.27
CA SER A 4 -8.98 35.35 4.29
C SER A 4 -7.74 34.75 3.61
N LEU A 5 -6.79 35.60 3.21
CA LEU A 5 -5.52 35.13 2.66
C LEU A 5 -4.73 34.30 3.68
N GLU A 6 -4.82 34.66 4.96
CA GLU A 6 -4.18 33.92 6.06
C GLU A 6 -4.74 32.50 6.17
N GLU A 7 -6.05 32.32 6.01
CA GLU A 7 -6.68 30.99 6.02
C GLU A 7 -6.26 30.12 4.83
N LEU A 8 -6.00 30.74 3.66
CA LEU A 8 -5.49 30.02 2.49
C LEU A 8 -4.02 29.63 2.66
N LEU A 9 -3.19 30.52 3.18
CA LEU A 9 -1.77 30.25 3.48
C LEU A 9 -1.61 29.17 4.53
N ALA A 10 -2.45 29.17 5.58
CA ALA A 10 -2.45 28.12 6.59
C ALA A 10 -2.80 26.76 5.96
N ALA A 11 -3.86 26.70 5.14
CA ALA A 11 -4.26 25.46 4.47
C ALA A 11 -3.21 24.95 3.47
N GLN A 12 -2.50 25.84 2.77
CA GLN A 12 -1.39 25.49 1.90
C GLN A 12 -0.21 24.89 2.68
N GLY A 13 0.14 25.52 3.81
CA GLY A 13 1.21 25.06 4.70
C GLY A 13 0.89 23.70 5.33
N ASP A 14 -0.34 23.51 5.80
CA ASP A 14 -0.81 22.22 6.39
C ASP A 14 -0.72 21.07 5.37
N ALA A 15 -0.93 21.36 4.09
CA ALA A 15 -0.88 20.39 3.00
C ALA A 15 0.52 20.21 2.38
N LEU A 16 1.55 20.94 2.84
CA LEU A 16 2.90 20.96 2.26
C LEU A 16 2.90 21.25 0.74
N ALA A 17 2.03 22.17 0.31
CA ALA A 17 1.77 22.49 -1.09
C ALA A 17 2.35 23.87 -1.48
N ASP A 18 3.59 24.14 -1.09
CA ASP A 18 4.29 25.42 -1.31
C ASP A 18 4.60 25.69 -2.79
N ASP A 19 4.56 24.66 -3.63
CA ASP A 19 4.69 24.74 -5.09
C ASP A 19 3.41 25.16 -5.82
N ILE A 20 2.28 25.26 -5.11
CA ILE A 20 0.96 25.58 -5.70
C ILE A 20 0.60 27.05 -5.49
N GLU A 21 0.42 27.79 -6.57
CA GLU A 21 0.05 29.21 -6.50
C GLU A 21 -1.37 29.42 -5.92
N ILE A 22 -1.49 30.39 -5.01
CA ILE A 22 -2.78 30.81 -4.43
C ILE A 22 -3.44 31.85 -5.34
N ASP A 23 -4.53 31.47 -6.01
CA ASP A 23 -5.44 32.40 -6.68
C ASP A 23 -6.44 32.97 -5.67
N PHE A 24 -6.08 34.06 -4.99
CA PHE A 24 -6.85 34.61 -3.88
C PHE A 24 -8.29 34.98 -4.27
N GLU A 25 -8.50 35.61 -5.43
CA GLU A 25 -9.83 36.09 -5.84
C GLU A 25 -10.78 34.92 -6.15
N LYS A 26 -10.24 33.81 -6.65
CA LYS A 26 -11.02 32.60 -6.87
C LYS A 26 -11.22 31.80 -5.59
N MET A 27 -10.14 31.56 -4.83
CA MET A 27 -10.14 30.66 -3.68
C MET A 27 -10.81 31.25 -2.44
N ARG A 28 -10.87 32.58 -2.31
CA ARG A 28 -11.64 33.23 -1.23
C ARG A 28 -13.13 32.91 -1.27
N LEU A 29 -13.66 32.48 -2.41
CA LEU A 29 -15.06 32.10 -2.58
C LEU A 29 -15.31 30.62 -2.26
N TRP A 30 -14.25 29.86 -1.99
CA TRP A 30 -14.34 28.44 -1.65
C TRP A 30 -14.59 28.27 -0.15
N THR A 31 -15.06 27.08 0.21
CA THR A 31 -15.10 26.63 1.61
C THR A 31 -13.73 26.13 2.04
N LYS A 32 -13.45 26.12 3.36
CA LYS A 32 -12.19 25.57 3.90
C LYS A 32 -11.92 24.15 3.39
N ALA A 33 -12.96 23.30 3.36
CA ALA A 33 -12.85 21.93 2.87
C ALA A 33 -12.44 21.85 1.39
N GLN A 34 -12.92 22.75 0.55
CA GLN A 34 -12.55 22.79 -0.87
C GLN A 34 -11.10 23.25 -1.07
N VAL A 35 -10.64 24.20 -0.26
CA VAL A 35 -9.24 24.67 -0.27
C VAL A 35 -8.29 23.58 0.20
N SER A 36 -8.60 22.91 1.32
CA SER A 36 -7.80 21.78 1.81
C SER A 36 -7.71 20.67 0.78
N ALA A 37 -8.84 20.24 0.21
CA ALA A 37 -8.86 19.19 -0.81
C ALA A 37 -8.07 19.58 -2.08
N TYR A 38 -8.09 20.86 -2.47
CA TYR A 38 -7.30 21.34 -3.61
C TYR A 38 -5.80 21.22 -3.33
N PHE A 39 -5.31 21.71 -2.18
CA PHE A 39 -3.89 21.61 -1.84
C PHE A 39 -3.42 20.17 -1.61
N GLU A 40 -4.19 19.36 -0.88
CA GLU A 40 -3.89 17.94 -0.64
C GLU A 40 -3.80 17.13 -1.95
N SER A 41 -4.50 17.57 -3.00
CA SER A 41 -4.50 16.93 -4.33
C SER A 41 -3.35 17.38 -5.25
N GLY A 42 -2.42 18.21 -4.78
CA GLY A 42 -1.40 18.79 -5.67
C GLY A 42 -2.00 19.80 -6.66
N GLY A 43 -3.12 20.44 -6.33
CA GLY A 43 -3.75 21.48 -7.16
C GLY A 43 -4.60 20.94 -8.30
N THR A 44 -4.97 19.66 -8.25
CA THR A 44 -5.71 18.98 -9.32
C THR A 44 -7.22 18.93 -9.08
N GLN A 45 -7.66 18.95 -7.82
CA GLN A 45 -9.06 18.82 -7.43
C GLN A 45 -9.75 20.18 -7.27
N LEU A 46 -10.45 20.64 -8.31
CA LEU A 46 -11.23 21.87 -8.26
C LEU A 46 -12.57 21.70 -7.52
N PRO A 47 -13.08 22.76 -6.87
CA PRO A 47 -14.39 22.70 -6.23
C PRO A 47 -15.51 22.50 -7.26
N VAL A 48 -16.38 21.53 -6.99
CA VAL A 48 -17.61 21.30 -7.78
C VAL A 48 -18.76 22.06 -7.12
N ALA A 49 -19.61 22.71 -7.93
CA ALA A 49 -20.80 23.39 -7.45
C ALA A 49 -21.73 22.41 -6.72
N THR A 50 -21.98 22.66 -5.44
CA THR A 50 -22.73 21.77 -4.55
C THR A 50 -24.23 21.79 -4.85
N GLY A 51 -24.76 20.69 -5.38
CA GLY A 51 -26.12 20.25 -5.05
C GLY A 51 -26.09 19.59 -3.68
N THR A 52 -27.13 19.84 -2.89
CA THR A 52 -27.31 19.40 -1.50
C THR A 52 -27.20 17.88 -1.33
N GLY A 53 -26.32 17.44 -0.44
CA GLY A 53 -26.24 16.05 -0.01
C GLY A 53 -24.81 15.67 0.33
N SER A 54 -24.51 15.61 1.62
CA SER A 54 -23.28 15.03 2.14
C SER A 54 -23.13 13.61 1.59
N ALA A 55 -22.20 13.46 0.65
CA ALA A 55 -21.61 12.20 0.29
C ALA A 55 -20.13 12.52 0.07
N ILE A 56 -19.27 11.84 0.82
CA ILE A 56 -17.88 11.58 0.41
C ILE A 56 -17.92 11.38 -1.11
N PRO A 57 -17.12 12.11 -1.92
CA PRO A 57 -17.15 11.95 -3.37
C PRO A 57 -17.07 10.47 -3.65
N ALA A 58 -18.18 9.93 -4.17
CA ALA A 58 -18.28 8.51 -4.41
C ALA A 58 -17.08 8.18 -5.28
N VAL A 59 -16.09 7.47 -4.70
CA VAL A 59 -15.24 6.57 -5.45
C VAL A 59 -16.22 5.90 -6.38
N ARG A 60 -16.14 6.25 -7.67
CA ARG A 60 -17.11 5.82 -8.66
C ARG A 60 -17.43 4.37 -8.34
N ARG A 61 -18.70 4.07 -8.01
CA ARG A 61 -19.18 2.69 -7.79
C ARG A 61 -18.85 1.92 -9.08
N ALA A 62 -17.64 1.41 -9.16
CA ALA A 62 -17.11 0.70 -10.31
C ALA A 62 -17.30 -0.81 -10.14
N ALA A 63 -17.73 -1.26 -8.97
CA ALA A 63 -18.04 -2.66 -8.75
C ALA A 63 -19.49 -2.79 -8.27
N GLN A 64 -20.35 -3.35 -9.13
CA GLN A 64 -21.59 -4.02 -8.71
C GLN A 64 -21.30 -5.34 -7.96
N ARG A 65 -20.08 -5.51 -7.47
CA ARG A 65 -19.54 -6.70 -6.81
C ARG A 65 -18.70 -6.27 -5.60
N PRO A 66 -18.50 -7.15 -4.60
CA PRO A 66 -17.56 -6.90 -3.51
C PRO A 66 -16.15 -6.56 -4.03
N LEU A 67 -15.44 -5.70 -3.30
CA LEU A 67 -14.03 -5.40 -3.52
C LEU A 67 -13.21 -6.68 -3.38
N ARG A 68 -12.28 -6.91 -4.29
CA ARG A 68 -11.35 -8.04 -4.24
C ARG A 68 -9.98 -7.58 -3.80
N ILE A 69 -9.54 -8.10 -2.66
CA ILE A 69 -8.31 -7.70 -1.99
C ILE A 69 -7.34 -8.87 -2.01
N LEU A 70 -6.19 -8.72 -2.67
CA LEU A 70 -5.10 -9.69 -2.61
C LEU A 70 -4.13 -9.31 -1.50
N CYS A 71 -3.96 -10.19 -0.53
CA CYS A 71 -3.10 -10.01 0.63
C CYS A 71 -1.78 -10.77 0.48
N LEU A 72 -0.67 -10.06 0.72
CA LEU A 72 0.70 -10.59 0.72
C LEU A 72 1.32 -10.46 2.12
N HIS A 73 1.68 -11.59 2.71
CA HIS A 73 2.23 -11.66 4.07
C HIS A 73 3.65 -11.07 4.17
N GLY A 74 4.15 -10.83 5.40
CA GLY A 74 5.55 -10.43 5.65
C GLY A 74 6.54 -11.60 5.57
N GLY A 75 7.85 -11.34 5.59
CA GLY A 75 8.86 -12.41 5.66
C GLY A 75 8.71 -13.23 6.95
N GLY A 76 8.92 -14.54 6.88
CA GLY A 76 8.79 -15.42 8.06
C GLY A 76 7.35 -15.58 8.55
N SER A 77 6.38 -15.39 7.67
CA SER A 77 4.95 -15.43 7.97
C SER A 77 4.24 -16.38 7.00
N ASN A 78 2.91 -16.43 7.04
CA ASN A 78 2.11 -17.20 6.09
C ASN A 78 0.70 -16.61 5.94
N LYS A 79 -0.11 -17.20 5.06
CA LYS A 79 -1.47 -16.72 4.79
C LYS A 79 -2.37 -16.70 6.02
N LEU A 80 -2.20 -17.64 6.96
CA LEU A 80 -3.02 -17.74 8.17
C LEU A 80 -2.74 -16.58 9.13
N VAL A 81 -1.46 -16.22 9.28
CA VAL A 81 -1.05 -15.07 10.09
C VAL A 81 -1.65 -13.79 9.52
N THR A 82 -1.52 -13.57 8.22
CA THR A 82 -2.08 -12.38 7.57
C THR A 82 -3.61 -12.37 7.59
N GLN A 83 -4.26 -13.52 7.44
CA GLN A 83 -5.71 -13.65 7.64
C GLN A 83 -6.12 -13.23 9.05
N ASN A 84 -5.39 -13.66 10.08
CA ASN A 84 -5.65 -13.22 11.46
C ASN A 84 -5.39 -11.71 11.65
N GLN A 85 -4.28 -11.18 11.13
CA GLN A 85 -3.92 -9.76 11.24
C GLN A 85 -4.94 -8.83 10.55
N THR A 86 -5.52 -9.27 9.44
CA THR A 86 -6.55 -8.52 8.71
C THR A 86 -7.98 -8.79 9.19
N GLY A 87 -8.18 -9.72 10.13
CA GLY A 87 -9.50 -10.20 10.53
C GLY A 87 -10.46 -9.10 11.01
N LYS A 88 -9.97 -8.10 11.74
CA LYS A 88 -10.79 -6.94 12.16
C LYS A 88 -11.25 -6.09 10.97
N ILE A 89 -10.35 -5.85 10.02
CA ILE A 89 -10.66 -5.08 8.80
C ILE A 89 -11.66 -5.86 7.95
N ALA A 90 -11.44 -7.17 7.77
CA ALA A 90 -12.36 -8.04 7.03
C ALA A 90 -13.75 -8.07 7.67
N HIS A 91 -13.83 -8.13 9.01
CA HIS A 91 -15.09 -8.06 9.73
C HIS A 91 -15.82 -6.72 9.53
N MET A 92 -15.09 -5.60 9.61
CA MET A 92 -15.67 -4.26 9.41
C MET A 92 -16.17 -4.04 7.98
N LEU A 93 -15.50 -4.61 6.98
CA LEU A 93 -15.91 -4.52 5.57
C LEU A 93 -17.04 -5.48 5.20
N GLY A 94 -17.27 -6.53 6.00
CA GLY A 94 -18.38 -7.46 5.80
C GLY A 94 -18.46 -8.02 4.37
N ASP A 95 -19.66 -7.97 3.79
CA ASP A 95 -19.90 -8.45 2.42
C ASP A 95 -19.41 -7.50 1.32
N ASP A 96 -18.94 -6.31 1.66
CA ASP A 96 -18.41 -5.35 0.69
C ASP A 96 -17.00 -5.71 0.21
N ALA A 97 -16.32 -6.69 0.84
CA ALA A 97 -14.99 -7.13 0.46
C ALA A 97 -14.78 -8.65 0.53
N ARG A 98 -13.91 -9.16 -0.35
CA ARG A 98 -13.42 -10.53 -0.40
C ARG A 98 -11.89 -10.51 -0.39
N PHE A 99 -11.31 -11.29 0.51
CA PHE A 99 -9.87 -11.32 0.75
C PHE A 99 -9.29 -12.64 0.24
N ASP A 100 -8.28 -12.55 -0.61
CA ASP A 100 -7.48 -13.67 -1.07
C ASP A 100 -6.08 -13.57 -0.45
N PHE A 101 -5.60 -14.65 0.17
CA PHE A 101 -4.30 -14.65 0.85
C PHE A 101 -3.32 -15.57 0.12
N LEU A 102 -2.22 -15.00 -0.38
CA LEU A 102 -1.24 -15.71 -1.19
C LEU A 102 0.04 -15.99 -0.39
N GLU A 103 0.52 -17.23 -0.47
CA GLU A 103 1.82 -17.62 0.09
C GLU A 103 2.97 -17.21 -0.83
N GLY A 104 4.08 -16.79 -0.23
CA GLY A 104 5.34 -16.55 -0.92
C GLY A 104 5.90 -17.80 -1.61
N PRO A 105 6.80 -17.65 -2.59
CA PRO A 105 7.41 -18.77 -3.30
C PRO A 105 8.46 -19.53 -2.47
N ARG A 106 8.99 -18.92 -1.40
CA ARG A 106 10.16 -19.44 -0.67
C ARG A 106 9.76 -19.98 0.69
N ILE A 107 10.29 -21.13 1.09
CA ILE A 107 10.24 -21.58 2.49
C ILE A 107 11.17 -20.70 3.32
N PHE A 108 10.64 -20.11 4.39
CA PHE A 108 11.42 -19.27 5.29
C PHE A 108 12.24 -20.14 6.25
N PRO A 109 13.50 -19.78 6.56
CA PRO A 109 14.31 -20.52 7.53
C PRO A 109 13.61 -20.54 8.90
N ASP A 110 13.31 -21.73 9.44
CA ASP A 110 12.56 -21.85 10.69
C ASP A 110 13.26 -21.17 11.88
N ALA A 111 14.60 -21.18 11.89
CA ALA A 111 15.42 -20.53 12.91
C ALA A 111 15.23 -19.00 12.97
N GLU A 112 14.79 -18.38 11.86
CA GLU A 112 14.59 -16.93 11.73
C GLU A 112 13.13 -16.52 11.92
N VAL A 113 12.20 -17.48 12.06
CA VAL A 113 10.80 -17.18 12.35
C VAL A 113 10.67 -16.73 13.80
N ASP A 114 9.93 -15.65 14.03
CA ASP A 114 9.63 -15.13 15.35
C ASP A 114 9.01 -16.19 16.29
N ALA A 115 9.50 -16.24 17.52
CA ALA A 115 9.09 -17.25 18.49
C ALA A 115 7.64 -17.07 18.97
N GLN A 116 7.16 -15.82 19.07
CA GLN A 116 5.76 -15.53 19.43
C GLN A 116 4.82 -15.96 18.31
N LEU A 117 5.24 -15.74 17.06
CA LEU A 117 4.50 -16.18 15.88
C LEU A 117 4.41 -17.72 15.82
N LYS A 118 5.50 -18.43 16.13
CA LYS A 118 5.49 -19.90 16.30
C LYS A 118 4.60 -20.37 17.46
N ALA A 119 4.63 -19.66 18.59
CA ALA A 119 3.78 -19.99 19.73
C ALA A 119 2.28 -19.83 19.41
N ALA A 120 1.91 -18.81 18.62
CA ALA A 120 0.52 -18.53 18.27
C ALA A 120 0.00 -19.34 17.08
N PHE A 121 0.84 -19.66 16.09
CA PHE A 121 0.43 -20.29 14.83
C PHE A 121 1.05 -21.67 14.56
N GLY A 122 1.85 -22.19 15.49
CA GLY A 122 2.47 -23.51 15.40
C GLY A 122 3.80 -23.52 14.65
N LYS A 123 4.24 -24.70 14.20
CA LYS A 123 5.59 -24.90 13.62
C LYS A 123 5.70 -24.52 12.12
N GLY A 124 4.68 -23.89 11.54
CA GLY A 124 4.66 -23.55 10.11
C GLY A 124 4.07 -24.64 9.20
N PRO A 125 4.41 -24.66 7.90
CA PRO A 125 5.49 -23.89 7.28
C PRO A 125 5.24 -22.38 7.26
N TYR A 126 6.35 -21.63 7.23
CA TYR A 126 6.40 -20.19 7.01
C TYR A 126 7.11 -19.90 5.69
N TYR A 127 6.77 -18.77 5.10
CA TYR A 127 7.16 -18.40 3.76
C TYR A 127 7.80 -17.01 3.73
N GLY A 128 8.57 -16.77 2.68
CA GLY A 128 9.11 -15.47 2.30
C GLY A 128 8.86 -15.18 0.84
N TRP A 129 8.96 -13.91 0.48
CA TRP A 129 8.86 -13.46 -0.90
C TRP A 129 10.21 -13.51 -1.60
N TYR A 130 11.26 -13.11 -0.90
CA TYR A 130 12.63 -13.11 -1.39
C TYR A 130 13.61 -13.47 -0.26
N GLY A 131 14.80 -13.92 -0.63
CA GLY A 131 15.91 -14.12 0.30
C GLY A 131 16.62 -12.80 0.59
N VAL A 132 17.15 -12.65 1.81
CA VAL A 132 17.98 -11.50 2.19
C VAL A 132 19.23 -12.02 2.88
N ASP A 133 20.38 -11.75 2.28
CA ASP A 133 21.68 -11.88 2.95
C ASP A 133 22.16 -10.50 3.37
N TYR A 134 22.93 -10.43 4.45
CA TYR A 134 23.54 -9.19 4.92
C TYR A 134 24.99 -9.41 5.35
N SER A 135 25.82 -8.38 5.21
CA SER A 135 27.27 -8.46 5.49
C SER A 135 27.58 -8.66 6.98
N ASP A 136 26.71 -8.16 7.86
CA ASP A 136 26.88 -8.25 9.31
C ASP A 136 26.51 -9.63 9.87
N ARG A 137 27.51 -10.38 10.35
CA ARG A 137 27.34 -11.73 10.91
C ARG A 137 27.16 -11.76 12.43
N THR A 138 27.00 -10.61 13.07
CA THR A 138 26.74 -10.53 14.51
C THR A 138 25.30 -10.92 14.86
N ASN A 139 25.09 -11.29 16.13
CA ASN A 139 23.78 -11.71 16.63
C ASN A 139 22.88 -10.54 17.09
N ARG A 140 23.16 -9.30 16.67
CA ARG A 140 22.32 -8.16 17.03
C ARG A 140 20.97 -8.21 16.30
N PRO A 141 19.91 -7.59 16.87
CA PRO A 141 18.59 -7.53 16.26
C PRO A 141 18.63 -7.05 14.82
N TYR A 142 17.74 -7.59 13.99
CA TYR A 142 17.66 -7.23 12.57
C TYR A 142 17.38 -5.74 12.36
N ILE A 143 16.56 -5.13 13.21
CA ILE A 143 16.24 -3.70 13.11
C ILE A 143 17.48 -2.81 13.28
N GLU A 144 18.38 -3.16 14.20
CA GLU A 144 19.64 -2.43 14.40
C GLU A 144 20.57 -2.55 13.19
N LYS A 145 20.53 -3.70 12.50
CA LYS A 145 21.27 -3.89 11.26
C LYS A 145 20.68 -3.03 10.14
N LEU A 146 19.36 -2.85 10.09
CA LEU A 146 18.68 -2.07 9.04
C LEU A 146 19.05 -0.59 9.12
N GLU A 147 19.25 -0.07 10.33
CA GLU A 147 19.61 1.33 10.57
C GLU A 147 21.11 1.60 10.38
N ASP A 148 21.94 0.56 10.29
CA ASP A 148 23.37 0.69 10.09
C ASP A 148 23.73 0.71 8.60
N HIS A 149 24.07 1.89 8.09
CA HIS A 149 24.42 2.11 6.68
C HIS A 149 25.70 1.39 6.24
N SER A 150 26.50 0.82 7.14
CA SER A 150 27.65 -0.02 6.79
C SER A 150 27.26 -1.46 6.45
N VAL A 151 26.02 -1.87 6.79
CA VAL A 151 25.51 -3.20 6.49
C VAL A 151 25.03 -3.24 5.04
N VAL A 152 25.63 -4.16 4.27
CA VAL A 152 25.27 -4.38 2.87
C VAL A 152 24.25 -5.50 2.80
N TYR A 153 23.12 -5.23 2.15
CA TYR A 153 22.04 -6.19 1.92
C TYR A 153 22.05 -6.70 0.48
N THR A 154 21.96 -8.02 0.32
CA THR A 154 21.79 -8.69 -0.98
C THR A 154 20.44 -9.39 -1.00
N TYR A 155 19.61 -9.03 -1.98
CA TYR A 155 18.28 -9.58 -2.16
C TYR A 155 18.27 -10.63 -3.25
N HIS A 156 17.59 -11.75 -3.02
CA HIS A 156 17.58 -12.90 -3.91
C HIS A 156 16.17 -13.29 -4.34
N GLU A 157 16.02 -13.70 -5.59
CA GLU A 157 14.78 -14.31 -6.12
C GLU A 157 13.54 -13.38 -6.08
N VAL A 158 13.76 -12.06 -6.08
CA VAL A 158 12.69 -11.06 -6.06
C VAL A 158 11.77 -11.21 -7.27
N GLU A 159 12.35 -11.56 -8.43
CA GLU A 159 11.64 -11.81 -9.68
C GLU A 159 10.65 -12.96 -9.54
N LYS A 160 11.02 -14.04 -8.82
CA LYS A 160 10.13 -15.19 -8.60
C LYS A 160 8.88 -14.80 -7.81
N ALA A 161 9.01 -13.87 -6.85
CA ALA A 161 7.87 -13.34 -6.12
C ALA A 161 6.96 -12.51 -7.03
N ILE A 162 7.55 -11.61 -7.83
CA ILE A 162 6.81 -10.76 -8.77
C ILE A 162 6.06 -11.62 -9.80
N ASP A 163 6.71 -12.65 -10.34
CA ASP A 163 6.11 -13.59 -11.30
C ASP A 163 4.97 -14.38 -10.65
N LYS A 164 5.17 -14.88 -9.42
CA LYS A 164 4.13 -15.59 -8.67
C LYS A 164 2.90 -14.72 -8.43
N VAL A 165 3.08 -13.48 -7.98
CA VAL A 165 1.98 -12.53 -7.77
C VAL A 165 1.30 -12.20 -9.09
N SER A 166 2.06 -11.88 -10.14
CA SER A 166 1.51 -11.57 -11.46
C SER A 166 0.69 -12.74 -12.03
N SER A 167 1.22 -13.96 -11.96
CA SER A 167 0.53 -15.17 -12.43
C SER A 167 -0.76 -15.43 -11.63
N TYR A 168 -0.70 -15.26 -10.30
CA TYR A 168 -1.88 -15.39 -9.45
C TYR A 168 -2.95 -14.36 -9.81
N MET A 169 -2.56 -13.10 -10.01
CA MET A 169 -3.46 -12.02 -10.43
C MET A 169 -4.08 -12.26 -11.80
N SER A 170 -3.31 -12.77 -12.78
CA SER A 170 -3.85 -13.10 -14.10
C SER A 170 -4.84 -14.26 -14.08
N THR A 171 -4.68 -15.21 -13.15
CA THR A 171 -5.52 -16.42 -13.08
C THR A 171 -6.76 -16.19 -12.20
N HIS A 172 -6.61 -15.45 -11.11
CA HIS A 172 -7.64 -15.29 -10.10
C HIS A 172 -8.22 -13.88 -10.06
N GLY A 173 -7.71 -12.92 -10.83
CA GLY A 173 -8.20 -11.54 -10.86
C GLY A 173 -9.60 -11.38 -11.48
N PRO A 174 -10.09 -10.15 -11.62
CA PRO A 174 -9.42 -8.90 -11.24
C PRO A 174 -9.35 -8.70 -9.72
N PHE A 175 -8.31 -8.00 -9.27
CA PHE A 175 -8.15 -7.52 -7.90
C PHE A 175 -8.25 -5.99 -7.89
N ASP A 176 -9.01 -5.45 -6.94
CA ASP A 176 -9.21 -4.01 -6.79
C ASP A 176 -8.17 -3.40 -5.84
N VAL A 177 -7.71 -4.18 -4.87
CA VAL A 177 -6.74 -3.74 -3.85
C VAL A 177 -5.64 -4.77 -3.67
N LEU A 178 -4.40 -4.30 -3.60
CA LEU A 178 -3.28 -5.09 -3.10
C LEU A 178 -2.95 -4.63 -1.68
N LEU A 179 -2.89 -5.58 -0.74
CA LEU A 179 -2.56 -5.33 0.66
C LEU A 179 -1.30 -6.12 1.03
N GLY A 180 -0.24 -5.43 1.46
CA GLY A 180 1.05 -6.06 1.75
C GLY A 180 1.60 -5.68 3.12
N PHE A 181 2.27 -6.64 3.76
CA PHE A 181 3.02 -6.45 5.00
C PHE A 181 4.51 -6.66 4.76
N SER A 182 5.38 -5.79 5.28
CA SER A 182 6.85 -5.89 5.23
C SER A 182 7.35 -6.34 3.83
N GLN A 183 7.93 -7.53 3.68
CA GLN A 183 8.33 -8.07 2.37
C GLN A 183 7.21 -8.04 1.32
N GLY A 184 5.98 -8.39 1.68
CA GLY A 184 4.82 -8.34 0.78
C GLY A 184 4.52 -6.91 0.30
N ALA A 185 4.69 -5.90 1.16
CA ALA A 185 4.55 -4.49 0.77
C ALA A 185 5.65 -4.04 -0.21
N ILE A 186 6.87 -4.56 -0.04
CA ILE A 186 7.98 -4.33 -0.97
C ILE A 186 7.67 -4.95 -2.34
N ILE A 187 7.16 -6.18 -2.38
CA ILE A 187 6.73 -6.82 -3.64
C ILE A 187 5.64 -6.02 -4.35
N ILE A 188 4.61 -5.54 -3.64
CA ILE A 188 3.59 -4.66 -4.25
C ILE A 188 4.24 -3.43 -4.88
N THR A 189 5.18 -2.81 -4.15
CA THR A 189 5.87 -1.61 -4.62
C THR A 189 6.66 -1.86 -5.90
N LEU A 190 7.44 -2.93 -5.93
CA LEU A 190 8.23 -3.31 -7.11
C LEU A 190 7.34 -3.68 -8.29
N LEU A 191 6.29 -4.47 -8.05
CA LEU A 191 5.31 -4.84 -9.07
C LEU A 191 4.63 -3.59 -9.66
N THR A 192 4.18 -2.65 -8.83
CA THR A 192 3.59 -1.39 -9.30
C THR A 192 4.60 -0.59 -10.14
N ALA A 193 5.83 -0.42 -9.66
CA ALA A 193 6.86 0.33 -10.37
C ALA A 193 7.17 -0.30 -11.74
N MET A 194 7.31 -1.62 -11.81
CA MET A 194 7.56 -2.34 -13.06
C MET A 194 6.40 -2.19 -14.06
N ARG A 195 5.15 -2.29 -13.60
CA ARG A 195 3.97 -2.10 -14.46
C ARG A 195 3.87 -0.68 -15.00
N LEU A 196 4.12 0.32 -14.16
CA LEU A 196 4.13 1.72 -14.58
C LEU A 196 5.26 2.02 -15.57
N LYS A 197 6.47 1.47 -15.34
CA LYS A 197 7.60 1.60 -16.26
C LYS A 197 7.27 0.96 -17.61
N ALA A 198 6.75 -0.28 -17.60
CA ALA A 198 6.36 -0.98 -18.82
C ALA A 198 5.26 -0.23 -19.60
N ALA A 199 4.28 0.35 -18.91
CA ALA A 199 3.24 1.17 -19.54
C ALA A 199 3.81 2.41 -20.24
N ARG A 200 4.78 3.10 -19.60
CA ARG A 200 5.45 4.28 -20.15
C ARG A 200 6.36 3.96 -21.34
N GLU A 201 7.12 2.87 -21.27
CA GLU A 201 8.18 2.56 -22.25
C GLU A 201 7.69 1.72 -23.43
N HIS A 202 6.75 0.80 -23.20
CA HIS A 202 6.33 -0.20 -24.18
C HIS A 202 4.86 -0.06 -24.61
N GLY A 203 4.18 1.01 -24.20
CA GLY A 203 2.76 1.23 -24.50
C GLY A 203 1.81 0.22 -23.83
N GLY A 204 2.26 -0.44 -22.77
CA GLY A 204 1.42 -1.36 -21.99
C GLY A 204 0.34 -0.64 -21.17
N SER A 205 -0.64 -1.39 -20.68
CA SER A 205 -1.64 -0.85 -19.76
C SER A 205 -1.02 -0.58 -18.38
N PRO A 206 -1.42 0.53 -17.70
CA PRO A 206 -1.04 0.76 -16.30
C PRO A 206 -1.56 -0.36 -15.39
N PRO A 207 -1.14 -0.41 -14.12
CA PRO A 207 -1.74 -1.29 -13.12
C PRO A 207 -3.27 -1.27 -13.19
N ASP A 208 -3.88 -2.45 -13.18
CA ASP A 208 -5.32 -2.67 -13.32
C ASP A 208 -6.06 -2.75 -11.97
N TRP A 209 -5.34 -2.62 -10.85
CA TRP A 209 -5.88 -2.47 -9.49
C TRP A 209 -5.93 -1.00 -9.08
N LEU A 210 -6.84 -0.68 -8.14
CA LEU A 210 -7.16 0.69 -7.73
C LEU A 210 -6.28 1.22 -6.60
N LEU A 211 -5.92 0.36 -5.64
CA LEU A 211 -5.27 0.81 -4.40
C LEU A 211 -4.19 -0.17 -3.93
N ASN A 212 -3.08 0.40 -3.42
CA ASN A 212 -2.07 -0.30 -2.65
C ASN A 212 -2.17 0.08 -1.18
N VAL A 213 -2.42 -0.89 -0.30
CA VAL A 213 -2.32 -0.74 1.16
C VAL A 213 -1.03 -1.41 1.60
N ARG A 214 -0.07 -0.64 2.10
CA ARG A 214 1.27 -1.13 2.45
C ARG A 214 1.56 -0.85 3.91
N ASN A 215 1.82 -1.90 4.68
CA ASN A 215 2.35 -1.79 6.04
C ASN A 215 3.81 -2.25 6.03
N ILE A 216 4.73 -1.29 6.04
CA ILE A 216 6.18 -1.54 6.04
C ILE A 216 6.74 -1.36 7.46
N ALA A 217 5.96 -1.64 8.51
CA ALA A 217 6.48 -1.57 9.87
C ALA A 217 7.75 -2.45 9.98
N ALA A 218 8.84 -1.79 10.34
CA ALA A 218 10.16 -2.36 10.59
C ALA A 218 10.25 -2.85 12.03
#